data_AF-A0AAN6L9S7-F1
#
_entry.id   AF-A0AAN6L9S7-F1
#
_cell.length_a   1.000
_cell.length_b   1.000
_cell.length_c   1.000
_cell.angle_alpha   90.00
_cell.angle_beta   90.00
_cell.angle_gamma   90.00
#
_symmetry.space_group_name_H-M   'P 1'
#
loop_
_entity.id
_entity.type
_entity.pdbx_description
1 polymer ?
#
loop_
_entity_poly.entity_id
_entity_poly.type
_entity_poly.pdbx_seq_one_letter_code
_entity_poly.pdbx_strand_id
1 'polypeptide(L)'
;MTEKPGNDAARRTDMTIDEMMAKFPKANVNMAMFDRHYIETKKALVAEYEECIAEGCSVEYFQKSIQELPPAPPIDPSEPKDLDPDVLWRIRVLKYQLRPSAEDDQMRVNIDAILDAYRKGKLNKVNDELTTVWYAGHMIMGPLPTDDPMLEKLGTLVPELEEKYGPGDLWTEDTRVYIQRKMITQSFVPSHTSHMHTYSIRIRAIGATDFRTFGPFLDDTGSEFLELYRDDVRDLHIPQGYAHHMANVHLETANGQVMRRSILVEIQLVVNGAPLEKIMRVRATITPGNAGTQQRCSGMFLRQNFYTATCPDGNGILYISDKKTGIVSQLPAI
;
A
#
# COMPACT_ATOMS: atom_id res chain seq x y z
N MET A 1 -44.84 30.79 -13.53
CA MET A 1 -44.13 30.58 -12.26
C MET A 1 -43.61 29.16 -12.27
N THR A 2 -42.32 29.01 -12.51
CA THR A 2 -41.62 27.72 -12.55
C THR A 2 -41.25 27.33 -11.13
N GLU A 3 -41.85 26.26 -10.63
CA GLU A 3 -41.46 25.64 -9.36
C GLU A 3 -40.02 25.12 -9.48
N LYS A 4 -39.16 25.59 -8.58
CA LYS A 4 -37.81 25.03 -8.39
C LYS A 4 -37.96 23.63 -7.79
N PRO A 5 -37.21 22.62 -8.28
CA PRO A 5 -37.19 21.32 -7.63
C PRO A 5 -36.59 21.48 -6.23
N GLY A 6 -37.34 20.98 -5.25
CA GLY A 6 -36.96 20.94 -3.85
C GLY A 6 -35.62 20.24 -3.68
N ASN A 7 -34.75 20.90 -2.92
CA ASN A 7 -33.46 20.40 -2.48
C ASN A 7 -33.69 19.16 -1.60
N ASP A 8 -33.65 17.98 -2.21
CA ASP A 8 -33.71 16.68 -1.54
C ASP A 8 -32.36 16.43 -0.87
N ALA A 9 -32.04 17.28 0.11
CA ALA A 9 -31.00 17.05 1.08
C ALA A 9 -31.49 15.91 1.97
N ALA A 10 -31.34 14.68 1.45
CA ALA A 10 -31.42 13.46 2.24
C ALA A 10 -30.66 13.73 3.54
N ARG A 11 -31.37 13.71 4.66
CA ARG A 11 -30.80 13.91 6.00
C ARG A 11 -29.60 12.99 6.11
N ARG A 12 -28.39 13.53 5.97
CA ARG A 12 -27.17 12.81 6.31
C ARG A 12 -27.35 12.48 7.79
N THR A 13 -27.52 11.19 8.08
CA THR A 13 -27.41 10.70 9.44
C THR A 13 -25.94 10.80 9.78
N ASP A 14 -25.56 11.98 10.22
CA ASP A 14 -24.22 12.31 10.68
C ASP A 14 -23.93 11.42 11.89
N MET A 15 -23.11 10.38 11.70
CA MET A 15 -22.68 9.47 12.76
C MET A 15 -21.18 9.68 13.02
N THR A 16 -20.79 9.71 14.28
CA THR A 16 -19.39 9.65 14.67
C THR A 16 -18.80 8.26 14.36
N ILE A 17 -17.47 8.14 14.38
CA ILE A 17 -16.80 6.85 14.16
C ILE A 17 -17.24 5.83 15.21
N ASP A 18 -17.31 6.21 16.48
CA ASP A 18 -17.69 5.31 17.58
C ASP A 18 -19.14 4.83 17.44
N GLU A 19 -20.07 5.74 17.10
CA GLU A 19 -21.47 5.39 16.84
C GLU A 19 -21.59 4.45 15.63
N MET A 20 -20.78 4.67 14.59
CA MET A 20 -20.77 3.84 13.39
C MET A 20 -20.20 2.44 13.68
N MET A 21 -19.10 2.36 14.43
CA MET A 21 -18.47 1.11 14.87
C MET A 21 -19.37 0.29 15.81
N ALA A 22 -20.21 0.96 16.61
CA ALA A 22 -21.19 0.29 17.46
C ALA A 22 -22.37 -0.30 16.66
N LYS A 23 -22.68 0.25 15.49
CA LYS A 23 -23.88 -0.10 14.70
C LYS A 23 -23.59 -1.00 13.50
N PHE A 24 -22.45 -0.86 12.86
CA PHE A 24 -22.12 -1.54 11.60
C PHE A 24 -20.89 -2.44 11.74
N PRO A 25 -20.78 -3.49 10.91
CA PRO A 25 -19.57 -4.32 10.89
C PRO A 25 -18.32 -3.49 10.61
N LYS A 26 -17.23 -3.77 11.34
CA LYS A 26 -15.94 -3.05 11.22
C LYS A 26 -15.45 -2.91 9.78
N ALA A 27 -15.59 -3.96 8.96
CA ALA A 27 -15.17 -3.93 7.56
C ALA A 27 -15.93 -2.85 6.76
N ASN A 28 -17.24 -2.71 6.99
CA ASN A 28 -18.07 -1.72 6.31
C ASN A 28 -17.80 -0.30 6.83
N VAL A 29 -17.48 -0.15 8.11
CA VAL A 29 -17.03 1.13 8.68
C VAL A 29 -15.69 1.54 8.09
N ASN A 30 -14.72 0.61 8.00
CA ASN A 30 -13.44 0.88 7.35
C ASN A 30 -13.62 1.30 5.88
N MET A 31 -14.51 0.64 5.15
CA MET A 31 -14.86 1.04 3.79
C MET A 31 -15.42 2.47 3.77
N ALA A 32 -16.35 2.82 4.66
CA ALA A 32 -16.90 4.18 4.77
C ALA A 32 -15.87 5.24 5.19
N MET A 33 -14.87 4.85 5.97
CA MET A 33 -13.82 5.76 6.45
C MET A 33 -12.77 6.07 5.38
N PHE A 34 -12.32 5.04 4.67
CA PHE A 34 -11.09 5.08 3.88
C PHE A 34 -11.32 4.99 2.37
N ASP A 35 -12.50 4.57 1.91
CA ASP A 35 -12.87 4.76 0.51
C ASP A 35 -13.19 6.24 0.25
N ARG A 36 -12.38 6.85 -0.60
CA ARG A 36 -12.53 8.25 -1.01
C ARG A 36 -13.86 8.50 -1.74
N HIS A 37 -14.32 7.52 -2.51
CA HIS A 37 -15.54 7.59 -3.31
C HIS A 37 -16.61 6.67 -2.73
N TYR A 38 -16.64 6.56 -1.39
CA TYR A 38 -17.54 5.63 -0.69
C TYR A 38 -19.00 5.72 -1.13
N ILE A 39 -19.51 6.93 -1.39
CA ILE A 39 -20.91 7.13 -1.78
C ILE A 39 -21.19 6.49 -3.15
N GLU A 40 -20.29 6.72 -4.10
CA GLU A 40 -20.33 6.14 -5.44
C GLU A 40 -20.12 4.63 -5.40
N THR A 41 -19.11 4.15 -4.67
CA THR A 41 -18.81 2.73 -4.48
C THR A 41 -19.98 2.00 -3.84
N LYS A 42 -20.55 2.57 -2.76
CA LYS A 42 -21.74 2.02 -2.11
C LYS A 42 -22.91 1.94 -3.07
N LYS A 43 -23.15 2.99 -3.87
CA LYS A 43 -24.25 3.00 -4.84
C LYS A 43 -24.08 1.89 -5.88
N ALA A 44 -22.88 1.69 -6.40
CA ALA A 44 -22.58 0.62 -7.34
C ALA A 44 -22.79 -0.77 -6.70
N LEU A 45 -22.28 -0.96 -5.47
CA LEU A 45 -22.41 -2.22 -4.74
C LEU A 45 -23.87 -2.56 -4.42
N VAL A 46 -24.67 -1.58 -4.01
CA VAL A 46 -26.10 -1.76 -3.76
C VAL A 46 -26.83 -2.15 -5.05
N ALA A 47 -26.51 -1.50 -6.18
CA ALA A 47 -27.11 -1.85 -7.46
C ALA A 47 -26.79 -3.29 -7.90
N GLU A 48 -25.54 -3.74 -7.74
CA GLU A 48 -25.13 -5.12 -7.99
C GLU A 48 -25.87 -6.12 -7.09
N TYR A 49 -26.02 -5.79 -5.79
CA TYR A 49 -26.75 -6.62 -4.84
C TYR A 49 -28.25 -6.68 -5.15
N GLU A 50 -28.86 -5.58 -5.58
CA GLU A 50 -30.25 -5.53 -6.01
C GLU A 50 -30.49 -6.37 -7.28
N GLU A 51 -29.54 -6.37 -8.22
CA GLU A 51 -29.57 -7.25 -9.42
C GLU A 51 -29.51 -8.73 -9.02
N CYS A 52 -28.58 -9.11 -8.16
CA CYS A 52 -28.48 -10.49 -7.63
C CYS A 52 -29.76 -10.92 -6.89
N ILE A 53 -30.37 -10.01 -6.12
CA ILE A 53 -31.66 -10.27 -5.45
C ILE A 53 -32.77 -10.50 -6.47
N ALA A 54 -32.82 -9.71 -7.54
CA ALA A 54 -33.82 -9.84 -8.60
C ALA A 54 -33.68 -11.17 -9.36
N GLU A 55 -32.46 -11.69 -9.49
CA GLU A 55 -32.17 -13.02 -10.06
C GLU A 55 -32.44 -14.19 -9.10
N GLY A 56 -32.73 -13.91 -7.83
CA GLY A 56 -32.95 -14.93 -6.79
C GLY A 56 -31.66 -15.52 -6.21
N CYS A 57 -30.50 -14.93 -6.49
CA CYS A 57 -29.20 -15.37 -5.99
C CYS A 57 -29.01 -14.90 -4.54
N SER A 58 -28.89 -15.83 -3.57
CA SER A 58 -28.51 -15.54 -2.18
C SER A 58 -29.24 -14.34 -1.55
N VAL A 59 -30.56 -14.24 -1.77
CA VAL A 59 -31.39 -13.05 -1.46
C VAL A 59 -31.19 -12.53 -0.03
N GLU A 60 -31.27 -13.42 0.97
CA GLU A 60 -31.14 -13.04 2.39
C GLU A 60 -29.77 -12.42 2.70
N TYR A 61 -28.70 -12.96 2.09
CA TYR A 61 -27.34 -12.47 2.28
C TYR A 61 -27.16 -11.04 1.73
N PHE A 62 -27.65 -10.79 0.52
CA PHE A 62 -27.52 -9.48 -0.11
C PHE A 62 -28.40 -8.43 0.56
N GLN A 63 -29.63 -8.79 0.96
CA GLN A 63 -30.49 -7.89 1.74
C GLN A 63 -29.84 -7.48 3.07
N LYS A 64 -29.25 -8.44 3.79
CA LYS A 64 -28.50 -8.16 5.01
C LYS A 64 -27.27 -7.28 4.74
N SER A 65 -26.51 -7.59 3.70
CA SER A 65 -25.31 -6.83 3.32
C SER A 65 -25.66 -5.36 3.03
N ILE A 66 -26.75 -5.07 2.32
CA ILE A 66 -27.21 -3.70 2.06
C ILE A 66 -27.52 -2.95 3.37
N GLN A 67 -28.19 -3.60 4.32
CA GLN A 67 -28.55 -3.00 5.62
C GLN A 67 -27.34 -2.70 6.51
N GLU A 68 -26.27 -3.50 6.36
CA GLU A 68 -25.04 -3.37 7.12
C GLU A 68 -24.07 -2.32 6.55
N LEU A 69 -24.39 -1.67 5.43
CA LEU A 69 -23.57 -0.59 4.86
C LEU A 69 -23.89 0.76 5.53
N PRO A 70 -22.88 1.46 6.08
CA PRO A 70 -23.05 2.81 6.58
C PRO A 70 -23.71 3.77 5.56
N PRO A 71 -24.52 4.73 5.99
CA PRO A 71 -25.19 5.66 5.08
C PRO A 71 -24.23 6.61 4.37
N ALA A 72 -23.19 7.04 5.07
CA ALA A 72 -22.19 8.02 4.63
C ALA A 72 -20.88 7.79 5.41
N PRO A 73 -19.76 8.42 5.01
CA PRO A 73 -18.55 8.45 5.81
C PRO A 73 -18.80 9.05 7.20
N PRO A 74 -18.12 8.56 8.25
CA PRO A 74 -18.32 9.10 9.59
C PRO A 74 -17.76 10.53 9.70
N ILE A 75 -18.35 11.28 10.62
CA ILE A 75 -17.94 12.64 10.95
C ILE A 75 -17.07 12.63 12.19
N ASP A 76 -16.04 13.46 12.13
CA ASP A 76 -15.23 13.78 13.29
C ASP A 76 -15.65 15.17 13.80
N PRO A 77 -16.32 15.25 14.96
CA PRO A 77 -16.82 16.53 15.46
C PRO A 77 -15.70 17.50 15.86
N SER A 78 -14.46 17.02 15.98
CA SER A 78 -13.29 17.86 16.27
C SER A 78 -12.71 18.55 15.04
N GLU A 79 -13.12 18.16 13.82
CA GLU A 79 -12.63 18.74 12.58
C GLU A 79 -13.54 19.90 12.10
N PRO A 80 -12.99 20.96 11.46
CA PRO A 80 -13.79 22.05 10.92
C PRO A 80 -14.79 21.57 9.85
N LYS A 81 -16.04 22.04 9.94
CA LYS A 81 -17.16 21.57 9.08
C LYS A 81 -17.13 22.12 7.66
N ASP A 82 -16.37 23.17 7.41
CA ASP A 82 -16.24 23.89 6.15
C ASP A 82 -15.07 23.41 5.29
N LEU A 83 -14.36 22.36 5.72
CA LEU A 83 -13.32 21.75 4.91
C LEU A 83 -13.90 21.02 3.71
N ASP A 84 -13.12 21.03 2.62
CA ASP A 84 -13.45 20.27 1.42
C ASP A 84 -13.61 18.76 1.74
N PRO A 85 -14.59 18.05 1.14
CA PRO A 85 -14.78 16.62 1.38
C PRO A 85 -13.52 15.77 1.17
N ASP A 86 -12.67 16.12 0.21
CA ASP A 86 -11.40 15.44 -0.02
C ASP A 86 -10.42 15.66 1.13
N VAL A 87 -10.33 16.90 1.62
CA VAL A 87 -9.50 17.25 2.79
C VAL A 87 -9.98 16.49 4.02
N LEU A 88 -11.30 16.41 4.24
CA LEU A 88 -11.86 15.63 5.35
C LEU A 88 -11.52 14.13 5.23
N TRP A 89 -11.56 13.57 4.03
CA TRP A 89 -11.13 12.19 3.80
C TRP A 89 -9.63 11.99 4.11
N ARG A 90 -8.74 12.88 3.62
CA ARG A 90 -7.30 12.83 3.91
C ARG A 90 -7.02 12.93 5.42
N ILE A 91 -7.72 13.83 6.12
CA ILE A 91 -7.65 13.94 7.58
C ILE A 91 -8.04 12.61 8.25
N ARG A 92 -9.12 11.96 7.80
CA ARG A 92 -9.54 10.65 8.36
C ARG A 92 -8.45 9.58 8.17
N VAL A 93 -7.87 9.49 6.98
CA VAL A 93 -6.77 8.56 6.68
C VAL A 93 -5.57 8.85 7.59
N LEU A 94 -5.13 10.10 7.67
CA LEU A 94 -4.00 10.50 8.51
C LEU A 94 -4.25 10.19 9.99
N LYS A 95 -5.40 10.57 10.53
CA LYS A 95 -5.72 10.49 11.96
C LYS A 95 -5.98 9.07 12.44
N TYR A 96 -6.70 8.28 11.67
CA TYR A 96 -7.23 6.98 12.12
C TYR A 96 -6.49 5.77 11.55
N GLN A 97 -5.73 5.94 10.47
CA GLN A 97 -5.00 4.84 9.82
C GLN A 97 -3.49 5.03 9.97
N LEU A 98 -2.97 6.20 9.58
CA LEU A 98 -1.52 6.42 9.51
C LEU A 98 -0.90 6.77 10.86
N ARG A 99 -1.48 7.73 11.59
CA ARG A 99 -0.97 8.19 12.88
C ARG A 99 -0.88 7.08 13.94
N PRO A 100 -1.89 6.21 14.11
CA PRO A 100 -1.80 5.12 15.09
C PRO A 100 -0.79 4.03 14.68
N SER A 101 -0.56 3.87 13.37
CA SER A 101 0.38 2.89 12.81
C SER A 101 1.82 3.41 12.73
N ALA A 102 2.06 4.68 13.09
CA ALA A 102 3.40 5.26 13.07
C ALA A 102 4.26 4.63 14.19
N GLU A 103 5.33 3.96 13.77
CA GLU A 103 6.25 3.21 14.64
C GLU A 103 7.13 4.11 15.52
N ASP A 104 7.36 5.35 15.09
CA ASP A 104 8.26 6.31 15.74
C ASP A 104 7.65 7.72 15.86
N ASP A 105 8.29 8.54 16.69
CA ASP A 105 7.84 9.91 16.95
C ASP A 105 8.12 10.85 15.78
N GLN A 106 9.16 10.59 14.96
CA GLN A 106 9.50 11.41 13.81
C GLN A 106 8.38 11.41 12.76
N MET A 107 7.81 10.24 12.47
CA MET A 107 6.65 10.09 11.59
C MET A 107 5.42 10.77 12.17
N ARG A 108 5.18 10.64 13.48
CA ARG A 108 4.03 11.26 14.15
C ARG A 108 4.07 12.77 14.07
N VAL A 109 5.25 13.37 14.24
CA VAL A 109 5.45 14.81 14.13
C VAL A 109 5.11 15.32 12.72
N ASN A 110 5.52 14.60 11.68
CA ASN A 110 5.13 14.94 10.30
C ASN A 110 3.61 14.85 10.09
N ILE A 111 2.98 13.76 10.54
CA ILE A 111 1.53 13.57 10.40
C ILE A 111 0.75 14.67 11.14
N ASP A 112 1.17 15.01 12.36
CA ASP A 112 0.53 16.05 13.17
C ASP A 112 0.64 17.43 12.50
N ALA A 113 1.79 17.73 11.88
CA ALA A 113 1.96 18.96 11.12
C ALA A 113 1.11 19.03 9.84
N ILE A 114 0.94 17.90 9.15
CA ILE A 114 0.07 17.81 7.97
C ILE A 114 -1.40 18.02 8.36
N LEU A 115 -1.86 17.38 9.44
CA LEU A 115 -3.21 17.58 9.97
C LEU A 115 -3.48 19.06 10.31
N ASP A 116 -2.53 19.72 10.97
CA ASP A 116 -2.61 21.15 11.25
C ASP A 116 -2.66 22.01 9.97
N ALA A 117 -1.87 21.65 8.95
CA ALA A 117 -1.85 22.36 7.67
C ALA A 117 -3.17 22.22 6.89
N TYR A 118 -3.80 21.05 6.91
CA TYR A 118 -5.15 20.85 6.36
C TYR A 118 -6.20 21.68 7.10
N ARG A 119 -6.22 21.63 8.44
CA ARG A 119 -7.15 22.41 9.27
C ARG A 119 -7.02 23.92 9.05
N LYS A 120 -5.80 24.41 8.77
CA LYS A 120 -5.51 25.81 8.46
C LYS A 120 -5.73 26.18 6.99
N GLY A 121 -6.19 25.25 6.15
CA GLY A 121 -6.42 25.46 4.73
C GLY A 121 -5.16 25.65 3.88
N LYS A 122 -3.97 25.34 4.42
CA LYS A 122 -2.70 25.49 3.68
C LYS A 122 -2.53 24.46 2.56
N LEU A 123 -3.24 23.34 2.66
CA LEU A 123 -3.19 22.21 1.72
C LEU A 123 -4.50 22.02 0.93
N ASN A 124 -5.37 23.04 0.88
CA ASN A 124 -6.68 22.97 0.21
C ASN A 124 -6.62 22.77 -1.31
N LYS A 125 -5.43 22.91 -1.92
CA LYS A 125 -5.20 22.69 -3.36
C LYS A 125 -4.46 21.39 -3.68
N VAL A 126 -4.10 20.59 -2.67
CA VAL A 126 -3.45 19.30 -2.90
C VAL A 126 -4.49 18.33 -3.47
N ASN A 127 -4.16 17.70 -4.59
CA ASN A 127 -4.97 16.66 -5.24
C ASN A 127 -4.10 15.40 -5.43
N ASP A 128 -4.49 14.45 -6.28
CA ASP A 128 -3.71 13.21 -6.46
C ASP A 128 -2.50 13.36 -7.39
N GLU A 129 -2.47 14.45 -8.15
CA GLU A 129 -1.36 14.76 -9.05
C GLU A 129 -0.26 15.51 -8.29
N LEU A 130 -0.56 16.04 -7.11
CA LEU A 130 0.35 16.82 -6.29
C LEU A 130 0.69 16.10 -4.98
N THR A 131 1.95 16.18 -4.58
CA THR A 131 2.43 15.73 -3.27
C THR A 131 3.00 16.90 -2.48
N THR A 132 3.15 16.72 -1.18
CA THR A 132 3.93 17.60 -0.30
C THR A 132 4.96 16.78 0.45
N VAL A 133 6.14 17.37 0.64
CA VAL A 133 7.25 16.73 1.33
C VAL A 133 7.46 17.39 2.67
N TRP A 134 7.56 16.57 3.71
CA TRP A 134 7.67 16.98 5.10
C TRP A 134 8.91 16.38 5.75
N TYR A 135 9.50 17.12 6.68
CA TYR A 135 10.63 16.68 7.49
C TYR A 135 10.53 17.34 8.88
N ALA A 136 10.61 16.54 9.95
CA ALA A 136 10.53 17.01 11.33
C ALA A 136 9.36 17.98 11.61
N GLY A 137 8.20 17.79 10.96
CA GLY A 137 7.01 18.63 11.12
C GLY A 137 7.00 19.89 10.26
N HIS A 138 7.97 20.06 9.36
CA HIS A 138 8.05 21.19 8.45
C HIS A 138 7.78 20.74 7.01
N MET A 139 6.91 21.47 6.30
CA MET A 139 6.76 21.30 4.85
C MET A 139 8.00 21.87 4.17
N ILE A 140 8.83 21.00 3.61
CA ILE A 140 10.10 21.37 2.97
C ILE A 140 9.94 21.62 1.46
N MET A 141 8.94 21.01 0.84
CA MET A 141 8.69 21.14 -0.59
C MET A 141 7.20 20.89 -0.93
N GLY A 142 6.73 21.57 -1.97
CA GLY A 142 5.41 21.36 -2.56
C GLY A 142 4.36 22.43 -2.20
N PRO A 143 3.11 22.29 -2.70
CA PRO A 143 2.64 21.20 -3.56
C PRO A 143 3.38 21.12 -4.90
N LEU A 144 3.81 19.92 -5.31
CA LEU A 144 4.51 19.67 -6.58
C LEU A 144 4.02 18.38 -7.24
N PRO A 145 4.21 18.17 -8.55
CA PRO A 145 3.80 16.94 -9.23
C PRO A 145 4.36 15.68 -8.56
N THR A 146 3.53 14.63 -8.48
CA THR A 146 3.92 13.35 -7.85
C THR A 146 5.02 12.59 -8.59
N ASP A 147 5.30 12.94 -9.84
CA ASP A 147 6.36 12.40 -10.70
C ASP A 147 7.53 13.39 -10.86
N ASP A 148 7.58 14.44 -10.03
CA ASP A 148 8.64 15.44 -10.12
C ASP A 148 10.03 14.80 -9.88
N PRO A 149 11.00 15.00 -10.79
CA PRO A 149 12.35 14.44 -10.65
C PRO A 149 13.10 14.86 -9.38
N MET A 150 12.69 15.94 -8.71
CA MET A 150 13.24 16.35 -7.42
C MET A 150 12.92 15.36 -6.30
N LEU A 151 11.83 14.60 -6.43
CA LEU A 151 11.46 13.57 -5.44
C LEU A 151 12.53 12.47 -5.34
N GLU A 152 13.19 12.13 -6.46
CA GLU A 152 14.31 11.17 -6.48
C GLU A 152 15.55 11.67 -5.74
N LYS A 153 15.64 12.98 -5.50
CA LYS A 153 16.78 13.65 -4.86
C LYS A 153 16.51 14.02 -3.41
N LEU A 154 15.33 13.76 -2.86
CA LEU A 154 14.99 14.16 -1.48
C LEU A 154 15.97 13.59 -0.46
N GLY A 155 16.42 12.37 -0.69
CA GLY A 155 17.44 11.72 0.11
C GLY A 155 18.73 12.53 0.29
N THR A 156 19.15 13.28 -0.73
CA THR A 156 20.38 14.08 -0.66
C THR A 156 20.22 15.32 0.20
N LEU A 157 18.98 15.73 0.51
CA LEU A 157 18.68 16.89 1.34
C LEU A 157 18.71 16.54 2.84
N VAL A 158 18.66 15.27 3.22
CA VAL A 158 18.56 14.84 4.62
C VAL A 158 19.65 15.45 5.51
N PRO A 159 20.94 15.50 5.15
CA PRO A 159 21.97 16.11 6.01
C PRO A 159 21.71 17.60 6.29
N GLU A 160 21.32 18.37 5.26
CA GLU A 160 21.01 19.80 5.40
C GLU A 160 19.73 20.02 6.21
N LEU A 161 18.75 19.13 6.07
CA LEU A 161 17.50 19.17 6.82
C LEU A 161 17.72 18.81 8.29
N GLU A 162 18.57 17.83 8.57
CA GLU A 162 18.93 17.41 9.92
C GLU A 162 19.72 18.51 10.65
N GLU A 163 20.64 19.19 9.95
CA GLU A 163 21.34 20.36 10.49
C GLU A 163 20.35 21.50 10.83
N LYS A 164 19.35 21.72 9.98
CA LYS A 164 18.41 22.84 10.12
C LYS A 164 17.28 22.60 11.11
N TYR A 165 16.70 21.41 11.11
CA TYR A 165 15.48 21.08 11.85
C TYR A 165 15.71 20.03 12.95
N GLY A 166 16.92 19.48 13.06
CA GLY A 166 17.24 18.38 13.94
C GLY A 166 16.83 17.01 13.38
N PRO A 167 17.00 15.93 14.16
CA PRO A 167 16.70 14.57 13.71
C PRO A 167 15.24 14.42 13.25
N GLY A 168 15.06 13.88 12.04
CA GLY A 168 13.76 13.64 11.45
C GLY A 168 13.82 12.65 10.29
N ASP A 169 12.65 12.19 9.87
CA ASP A 169 12.49 11.35 8.68
C ASP A 169 11.68 12.11 7.62
N LEU A 170 11.99 11.84 6.35
CA LEU A 170 11.22 12.36 5.22
C LEU A 170 9.84 11.71 5.16
N TRP A 171 8.83 12.51 4.86
CA TRP A 171 7.48 12.05 4.63
C TRP A 171 6.92 12.69 3.36
N THR A 172 6.36 11.86 2.48
CA THR A 172 5.60 12.33 1.32
C THR A 172 4.17 11.83 1.43
N GLU A 173 3.22 12.75 1.25
CA GLU A 173 1.81 12.37 1.15
C GLU A 173 1.55 11.86 -0.27
N ASP A 174 1.40 10.55 -0.44
CA ASP A 174 0.94 9.93 -1.70
C ASP A 174 -0.41 9.26 -1.45
N THR A 175 -1.46 9.87 -2.02
CA THR A 175 -2.84 9.40 -1.82
C THR A 175 -3.22 8.19 -2.65
N ARG A 176 -2.39 7.83 -3.64
CA ARG A 176 -2.60 6.65 -4.49
C ARG A 176 -2.27 5.35 -3.76
N VAL A 177 -1.58 5.44 -2.63
CA VAL A 177 -0.96 4.31 -1.93
C VAL A 177 -1.84 3.72 -0.82
N TYR A 178 -3.03 4.30 -0.55
CA TYR A 178 -3.80 3.96 0.64
C TYR A 178 -4.54 2.62 0.61
N ILE A 179 -4.64 1.96 -0.56
CA ILE A 179 -5.21 0.61 -0.67
C ILE A 179 -4.30 -0.24 -1.57
N GLN A 180 -3.31 -0.89 -0.98
CA GLN A 180 -2.48 -1.87 -1.67
C GLN A 180 -2.55 -3.23 -0.99
N ARG A 181 -2.75 -4.28 -1.79
CA ARG A 181 -2.99 -5.63 -1.30
C ARG A 181 -1.66 -6.36 -1.13
N LYS A 182 -1.46 -6.96 0.05
CA LYS A 182 -0.40 -7.93 0.31
C LYS A 182 -1.06 -9.24 0.74
N MET A 183 -1.31 -10.14 -0.20
CA MET A 183 -1.79 -11.46 0.16
C MET A 183 -0.64 -12.33 0.68
N ILE A 184 -0.38 -12.28 1.99
CA ILE A 184 0.13 -13.47 2.68
C ILE A 184 -0.92 -13.93 3.68
N THR A 185 -1.41 -15.14 3.41
CA THR A 185 -2.14 -16.04 4.29
C THR A 185 -1.36 -16.30 5.58
N GLN A 186 -2.09 -16.55 6.67
CA GLN A 186 -1.53 -17.11 7.89
C GLN A 186 -0.55 -18.25 7.60
N SER A 187 0.47 -18.42 8.45
CA SER A 187 1.27 -19.63 8.53
C SER A 187 0.35 -20.82 8.84
N PHE A 188 -0.15 -21.48 7.80
CA PHE A 188 -0.51 -22.88 7.87
C PHE A 188 0.73 -23.65 7.48
N VAL A 189 1.09 -24.66 8.29
CA VAL A 189 1.85 -25.79 7.78
C VAL A 189 0.89 -26.54 6.87
N PRO A 190 1.03 -26.52 5.53
CA PRO A 190 0.27 -27.43 4.72
C PRO A 190 0.87 -28.80 5.01
N SER A 191 0.08 -29.68 5.58
CA SER A 191 0.29 -31.11 5.36
C SER A 191 0.32 -31.29 3.84
N HIS A 192 1.52 -31.58 3.32
CA HIS A 192 1.89 -31.86 1.92
C HIS A 192 2.40 -30.66 1.08
N THR A 193 3.71 -30.46 1.20
CA THR A 193 4.61 -29.74 0.29
C THR A 193 4.59 -30.33 -1.13
N SER A 194 4.21 -29.54 -2.15
CA SER A 194 4.65 -29.78 -3.55
C SER A 194 4.43 -28.67 -4.59
N HIS A 195 3.70 -27.57 -4.32
CA HIS A 195 3.34 -26.62 -5.41
C HIS A 195 3.61 -25.14 -5.14
N MET A 196 4.38 -24.78 -4.12
CA MET A 196 4.83 -23.40 -3.91
C MET A 196 6.21 -23.21 -4.56
N HIS A 197 6.32 -22.24 -5.47
CA HIS A 197 7.60 -21.91 -6.09
C HIS A 197 8.37 -20.95 -5.19
N THR A 198 9.61 -21.32 -4.89
CA THR A 198 10.54 -20.42 -4.20
C THR A 198 11.82 -20.25 -4.98
N TYR A 199 12.44 -19.09 -4.86
CA TYR A 199 13.71 -18.79 -5.49
C TYR A 199 14.55 -17.85 -4.62
N SER A 200 15.80 -17.66 -5.02
CA SER A 200 16.70 -16.69 -4.40
C SER A 200 16.86 -15.49 -5.32
N ILE A 201 17.03 -14.33 -4.71
CA ILE A 201 17.45 -13.12 -5.42
C ILE A 201 18.70 -12.58 -4.75
N ARG A 202 19.45 -11.78 -5.47
CA ARG A 202 20.50 -10.97 -4.87
C ARG A 202 20.08 -9.51 -4.90
N ILE A 203 20.35 -8.82 -3.82
CA ILE A 203 19.87 -7.46 -3.55
C ILE A 203 21.06 -6.59 -3.16
N ARG A 204 21.01 -5.33 -3.57
CA ARG A 204 21.90 -4.28 -3.07
C ARG A 204 21.15 -2.96 -2.91
N ALA A 205 21.67 -2.10 -2.05
CA ALA A 205 21.29 -0.69 -2.08
C ALA A 205 21.69 -0.09 -3.43
N ILE A 206 20.82 0.70 -4.04
CA ILE A 206 21.15 1.53 -5.22
C ILE A 206 22.40 2.37 -4.90
N GLY A 207 23.40 2.29 -5.78
CA GLY A 207 24.70 2.94 -5.63
C GLY A 207 25.77 2.08 -4.94
N ALA A 208 25.40 0.98 -4.29
CA ALA A 208 26.37 0.02 -3.76
C ALA A 208 26.96 -0.86 -4.87
N THR A 209 28.19 -1.34 -4.68
CA THR A 209 28.82 -2.28 -5.61
C THR A 209 28.35 -3.71 -5.39
N ASP A 210 28.21 -4.10 -4.12
CA ASP A 210 28.13 -5.50 -3.72
C ASP A 210 26.68 -5.97 -3.58
N PHE A 211 26.37 -7.08 -4.24
CA PHE A 211 25.12 -7.80 -4.07
C PHE A 211 25.21 -8.81 -2.93
N ARG A 212 24.12 -8.95 -2.18
CA ARG A 212 23.93 -10.01 -1.18
C ARG A 212 22.80 -10.92 -1.59
N THR A 213 22.99 -12.22 -1.47
CA THR A 213 21.96 -13.21 -1.83
C THR A 213 21.01 -13.42 -0.66
N PHE A 214 19.70 -13.32 -0.92
CA PHE A 214 18.63 -13.55 0.03
C PHE A 214 17.68 -14.62 -0.52
N GLY A 215 17.07 -15.37 0.38
CA GLY A 215 16.05 -16.36 0.06
C GLY A 215 15.70 -17.24 1.26
N PRO A 216 14.70 -18.10 1.12
CA PRO A 216 13.81 -18.22 -0.04
C PRO A 216 12.78 -17.07 -0.14
N PHE A 217 12.51 -16.62 -1.36
CA PHE A 217 11.34 -15.80 -1.71
C PHE A 217 10.27 -16.68 -2.31
N LEU A 218 9.03 -16.51 -1.86
CA LEU A 218 7.85 -17.14 -2.44
C LEU A 218 7.43 -16.39 -3.71
N ASP A 219 7.15 -17.10 -4.81
CA ASP A 219 6.45 -16.54 -5.97
C ASP A 219 5.00 -16.20 -5.59
N ASP A 220 4.83 -15.01 -5.04
CA ASP A 220 3.57 -14.53 -4.51
C ASP A 220 3.03 -13.41 -5.40
N THR A 221 2.17 -13.80 -6.34
CA THR A 221 1.50 -12.88 -7.27
C THR A 221 0.38 -12.08 -6.60
N GLY A 222 0.00 -12.42 -5.36
CA GLY A 222 -0.96 -11.68 -4.56
C GLY A 222 -0.33 -10.57 -3.73
N SER A 223 1.01 -10.49 -3.67
CA SER A 223 1.73 -9.35 -3.10
C SER A 223 2.16 -8.38 -4.20
N GLU A 224 1.94 -7.10 -3.98
CA GLU A 224 2.44 -6.05 -4.88
C GLU A 224 3.95 -5.82 -4.72
N PHE A 225 4.46 -5.95 -3.49
CA PHE A 225 5.82 -5.55 -3.13
C PHE A 225 6.72 -6.71 -2.74
N LEU A 226 8.01 -6.53 -2.99
CA LEU A 226 9.05 -7.35 -2.39
C LEU A 226 9.04 -7.17 -0.87
N GLU A 227 9.17 -8.23 -0.10
CA GLU A 227 9.30 -8.15 1.35
C GLU A 227 10.75 -8.31 1.78
N LEU A 228 11.20 -7.39 2.63
CA LEU A 228 12.45 -7.49 3.37
C LEU A 228 12.15 -7.39 4.86
N TYR A 229 12.92 -8.09 5.68
CA TYR A 229 12.89 -7.95 7.12
C TYR A 229 13.92 -6.91 7.58
N ARG A 230 13.83 -6.49 8.84
CA ARG A 230 14.72 -5.45 9.38
C ARG A 230 16.18 -5.91 9.39
N ASP A 231 16.44 -7.19 9.62
CA ASP A 231 17.77 -7.79 9.50
C ASP A 231 18.29 -7.79 8.06
N ASP A 232 17.45 -8.02 7.06
CA ASP A 232 17.86 -7.92 5.65
C ASP A 232 18.37 -6.51 5.32
N VAL A 233 17.64 -5.49 5.77
CA VAL A 233 18.00 -4.06 5.57
C VAL A 233 19.32 -3.72 6.26
N ARG A 234 19.53 -4.26 7.48
CA ARG A 234 20.80 -4.11 8.20
C ARG A 234 21.95 -4.81 7.47
N ASP A 235 21.72 -6.03 6.98
CA ASP A 235 22.73 -6.82 6.29
C ASP A 235 23.09 -6.20 4.94
N LEU A 236 22.14 -5.50 4.30
CA LEU A 236 22.37 -4.64 3.13
C LEU A 236 23.14 -3.35 3.46
N HIS A 237 23.38 -3.05 4.74
CA HIS A 237 24.00 -1.82 5.24
C HIS A 237 23.29 -0.55 4.76
N ILE A 238 21.95 -0.58 4.69
CA ILE A 238 21.16 0.58 4.29
C ILE A 238 21.13 1.58 5.46
N PRO A 239 21.69 2.80 5.30
CA PRO A 239 21.72 3.79 6.36
C PRO A 239 20.34 4.44 6.58
N GLN A 240 20.16 5.12 7.71
CA GLN A 240 18.92 5.88 7.98
C GLN A 240 18.69 6.97 6.93
N GLY A 241 19.74 7.68 6.49
CA GLY A 241 19.67 8.69 5.42
C GLY A 241 19.71 8.12 3.99
N TYR A 242 19.29 6.86 3.79
CA TYR A 242 19.33 6.25 2.46
C TYR A 242 18.44 6.99 1.47
N ALA A 243 19.03 7.40 0.34
CA ALA A 243 18.37 8.35 -0.54
C ALA A 243 17.11 7.82 -1.23
N HIS A 244 16.94 6.50 -1.23
CA HIS A 244 15.82 5.81 -1.86
C HIS A 244 14.86 5.22 -0.83
N HIS A 245 14.77 5.82 0.37
CA HIS A 245 13.57 5.69 1.19
C HIS A 245 12.37 6.25 0.44
N MET A 246 11.30 5.47 0.42
CA MET A 246 10.07 5.78 -0.28
C MET A 246 8.97 6.06 0.74
N ALA A 247 7.84 6.62 0.28
CA ALA A 247 6.64 6.76 1.12
C ALA A 247 6.29 5.42 1.77
N ASN A 248 5.79 5.45 3.00
CA ASN A 248 5.29 4.24 3.64
C ASN A 248 4.09 3.68 2.84
N VAL A 249 3.95 2.36 2.82
CA VAL A 249 2.93 1.64 2.04
C VAL A 249 1.95 0.90 2.93
N HIS A 250 0.68 1.12 2.66
CA HIS A 250 -0.41 0.57 3.44
C HIS A 250 -0.79 -0.79 2.87
N LEU A 251 -0.54 -1.84 3.64
CA LEU A 251 -0.67 -3.21 3.21
C LEU A 251 -1.89 -3.84 3.89
N GLU A 252 -2.81 -4.34 3.09
CA GLU A 252 -3.80 -5.30 3.55
C GLU A 252 -3.15 -6.68 3.67
N THR A 253 -3.06 -7.23 4.88
CA THR A 253 -2.54 -8.59 5.14
C THR A 253 -3.65 -9.50 5.67
N ALA A 254 -3.41 -10.81 5.77
CA ALA A 254 -4.39 -11.72 6.37
C ALA A 254 -4.73 -11.39 7.84
N ASN A 255 -3.85 -10.70 8.55
CA ASN A 255 -4.06 -10.27 9.94
C ASN A 255 -4.63 -8.84 10.04
N GLY A 256 -5.06 -8.27 8.92
CA GLY A 256 -5.56 -6.92 8.81
C GLY A 256 -4.56 -5.95 8.20
N GLN A 257 -4.90 -4.68 8.31
CA GLN A 257 -4.19 -3.59 7.67
C GLN A 257 -2.97 -3.16 8.48
N VAL A 258 -1.83 -2.99 7.82
CA VAL A 258 -0.57 -2.57 8.44
C VAL A 258 0.14 -1.52 7.60
N MET A 259 0.83 -0.59 8.29
CA MET A 259 1.75 0.34 7.65
C MET A 259 3.16 -0.26 7.60
N ARG A 260 3.83 -0.16 6.45
CA ARG A 260 5.24 -0.57 6.31
C ARG A 260 6.08 0.53 5.70
N ARG A 261 7.30 0.69 6.23
CA ARG A 261 8.35 1.46 5.55
C ARG A 261 8.65 0.80 4.21
N SER A 262 8.96 1.61 3.20
CA SER A 262 9.41 1.06 1.91
C SER A 262 10.64 1.76 1.37
N ILE A 263 11.39 1.02 0.59
CA ILE A 263 12.66 1.44 -0.01
C ILE A 263 12.72 0.97 -1.46
N LEU A 264 13.46 1.67 -2.31
CA LEU A 264 13.84 1.17 -3.63
C LEU A 264 15.20 0.48 -3.54
N VAL A 265 15.31 -0.73 -4.10
CA VAL A 265 16.56 -1.51 -4.12
C VAL A 265 16.83 -2.06 -5.51
N GLU A 266 18.08 -2.41 -5.78
CA GLU A 266 18.47 -3.14 -7.00
C GLU A 266 18.53 -4.63 -6.73
N ILE A 267 17.88 -5.41 -7.60
CA ILE A 267 17.81 -6.87 -7.48
C ILE A 267 18.23 -7.58 -8.77
N GLN A 268 18.71 -8.82 -8.63
CA GLN A 268 18.86 -9.78 -9.72
C GLN A 268 18.30 -11.13 -9.29
N LEU A 269 17.61 -11.81 -10.20
CA LEU A 269 17.17 -13.19 -9.98
C LEU A 269 18.40 -14.12 -9.95
N VAL A 270 18.41 -15.09 -9.04
CA VAL A 270 19.43 -16.15 -9.00
C VAL A 270 18.82 -17.44 -9.53
N VAL A 271 19.39 -17.97 -10.61
CA VAL A 271 18.99 -19.22 -11.27
C VAL A 271 20.16 -20.19 -11.21
N ASN A 272 19.94 -21.38 -10.64
CA ASN A 272 20.99 -22.42 -10.48
C ASN A 272 22.27 -21.89 -9.80
N GLY A 273 22.11 -21.02 -8.80
CA GLY A 273 23.22 -20.39 -8.06
C GLY A 273 23.90 -19.21 -8.77
N ALA A 274 23.57 -18.93 -10.02
CA ALA A 274 24.14 -17.83 -10.81
C ALA A 274 23.14 -16.65 -10.93
N PRO A 275 23.62 -15.38 -10.95
CA PRO A 275 22.75 -14.24 -11.23
C PRO A 275 22.32 -14.25 -12.70
N LEU A 276 21.09 -13.80 -12.97
CA LEU A 276 20.78 -13.25 -14.28
C LEU A 276 21.38 -11.85 -14.44
N GLU A 277 21.85 -11.53 -15.64
CA GLU A 277 22.53 -10.26 -15.93
C GLU A 277 21.65 -9.02 -15.65
N LYS A 278 20.35 -9.12 -15.93
CA LYS A 278 19.41 -8.01 -15.79
C LYS A 278 19.26 -7.57 -14.33
N ILE A 279 19.75 -6.37 -14.01
CA ILE A 279 19.49 -5.65 -12.76
C ILE A 279 18.16 -4.91 -12.88
N MET A 280 17.32 -5.01 -11.85
CA MET A 280 16.02 -4.36 -11.80
C MET A 280 15.90 -3.53 -10.53
N ARG A 281 15.24 -2.38 -10.61
CA ARG A 281 14.85 -1.61 -9.43
C ARG A 281 13.46 -2.02 -8.99
N VAL A 282 13.32 -2.39 -7.72
CA VAL A 282 12.07 -2.88 -7.16
C VAL A 282 11.81 -2.20 -5.83
N ARG A 283 10.56 -1.83 -5.58
CA ARG A 283 10.11 -1.30 -4.29
C ARG A 283 9.90 -2.46 -3.33
N ALA A 284 10.59 -2.39 -2.19
CA ALA A 284 10.51 -3.36 -1.13
C ALA A 284 9.87 -2.75 0.12
N THR A 285 9.07 -3.53 0.81
CA THR A 285 8.53 -3.19 2.14
C THR A 285 9.39 -3.79 3.22
N ILE A 286 9.53 -3.07 4.34
CA ILE A 286 10.32 -3.49 5.49
C ILE A 286 9.36 -4.00 6.56
N THR A 287 9.30 -5.32 6.72
CA THR A 287 8.56 -6.00 7.78
C THR A 287 9.37 -5.96 9.09
N PRO A 288 8.76 -5.52 10.21
CA PRO A 288 9.43 -5.56 11.50
C PRO A 288 9.82 -6.98 11.91
N GLY A 289 10.97 -7.12 12.57
CA GLY A 289 11.51 -8.40 13.03
C GLY A 289 12.62 -8.94 12.14
N ASN A 290 12.92 -10.23 12.32
CA ASN A 290 13.98 -10.93 11.62
C ASN A 290 13.36 -12.01 10.74
N ALA A 291 13.93 -12.24 9.56
CA ALA A 291 13.42 -13.26 8.65
C ALA A 291 13.47 -14.66 9.28
N GLY A 292 14.56 -14.99 9.99
CA GLY A 292 14.74 -16.32 10.58
C GLY A 292 14.53 -17.43 9.54
N THR A 293 13.53 -18.29 9.77
CA THR A 293 13.10 -19.35 8.82
C THR A 293 11.88 -18.98 7.98
N GLN A 294 11.41 -17.72 8.06
CA GLN A 294 10.24 -17.25 7.34
C GLN A 294 10.57 -16.99 5.87
N GLN A 295 9.61 -17.28 4.99
CA GLN A 295 9.68 -16.93 3.58
C GLN A 295 9.35 -15.44 3.41
N ARG A 296 9.89 -14.84 2.35
CA ARG A 296 9.59 -13.45 1.95
C ARG A 296 8.61 -13.45 0.78
N CYS A 297 7.67 -12.50 0.74
CA CYS A 297 6.95 -12.20 -0.51
C CYS A 297 7.94 -11.73 -1.59
N SER A 298 7.85 -12.26 -2.80
CA SER A 298 8.54 -11.66 -3.94
C SER A 298 7.94 -10.35 -4.42
N GLY A 299 6.63 -10.18 -4.20
CA GLY A 299 5.85 -9.21 -4.94
C GLY A 299 5.76 -9.57 -6.43
N MET A 300 5.41 -8.58 -7.25
CA MET A 300 5.16 -8.77 -8.68
C MET A 300 6.41 -8.78 -9.57
N PHE A 301 7.63 -8.70 -9.02
CA PHE A 301 8.79 -8.42 -9.87
C PHE A 301 9.04 -9.50 -10.93
N LEU A 302 8.86 -10.79 -10.60
CA LEU A 302 9.02 -11.87 -11.57
C LEU A 302 8.05 -11.71 -12.74
N ARG A 303 6.77 -11.49 -12.42
CA ARG A 303 5.68 -11.37 -13.41
C ARG A 303 5.76 -10.09 -14.24
N GLN A 304 6.38 -9.04 -13.70
CA GLN A 304 6.61 -7.77 -14.41
C GLN A 304 7.83 -7.82 -15.33
N ASN A 305 8.82 -8.67 -15.04
CA ASN A 305 10.13 -8.59 -15.70
C ASN A 305 10.53 -9.81 -16.53
N PHE A 306 9.85 -10.94 -16.34
CA PHE A 306 10.15 -12.20 -17.00
C PHE A 306 8.87 -12.86 -17.53
N TYR A 307 9.03 -13.63 -18.61
CA TYR A 307 8.02 -14.57 -19.02
C TYR A 307 8.04 -15.73 -18.03
N THR A 308 6.85 -16.09 -17.55
CA THR A 308 6.66 -17.16 -16.57
C THR A 308 5.58 -18.10 -17.06
N ALA A 309 5.74 -19.40 -16.85
CA ALA A 309 4.75 -20.40 -17.22
C ALA A 309 4.81 -21.63 -16.31
N THR A 310 3.68 -22.31 -16.21
CA THR A 310 3.54 -23.65 -15.65
C THR A 310 2.77 -24.49 -16.68
N CYS A 311 3.08 -25.77 -16.83
CA CYS A 311 2.35 -26.67 -17.73
C CYS A 311 1.50 -27.69 -16.95
N PRO A 312 0.43 -28.24 -17.54
CA PRO A 312 -0.40 -29.26 -16.92
C PRO A 312 0.25 -30.66 -17.04
N ASP A 313 1.53 -30.77 -16.70
CA ASP A 313 2.29 -32.02 -16.72
C ASP A 313 2.28 -32.74 -15.36
N GLY A 314 1.61 -32.17 -14.36
CA GLY A 314 1.52 -32.68 -12.99
C GLY A 314 2.75 -32.39 -12.12
N ASN A 315 3.84 -31.88 -12.68
CA ASN A 315 5.06 -31.56 -11.92
C ASN A 315 5.01 -30.16 -11.30
N GLY A 316 4.17 -29.28 -11.86
CA GLY A 316 4.01 -27.92 -11.35
C GLY A 316 5.31 -27.13 -11.39
N ILE A 317 6.15 -27.32 -12.42
CA ILE A 317 7.40 -26.59 -12.58
C ILE A 317 7.09 -25.15 -13.02
N LEU A 318 7.70 -24.16 -12.37
CA LEU A 318 7.69 -22.77 -12.81
C LEU A 318 8.85 -22.53 -13.77
N TYR A 319 8.53 -22.37 -15.05
CA TYR A 319 9.46 -21.96 -16.09
C TYR A 319 9.59 -20.44 -16.08
N ILE A 320 10.83 -19.95 -16.15
CA ILE A 320 11.15 -18.51 -16.15
C ILE A 320 12.11 -18.24 -17.30
N SER A 321 11.85 -17.20 -18.09
CA SER A 321 12.76 -16.73 -19.13
C SER A 321 12.64 -15.23 -19.34
N ASP A 322 13.73 -14.60 -19.75
CA ASP A 322 13.77 -13.21 -20.21
C ASP A 322 13.09 -13.03 -21.59
N LYS A 323 12.84 -14.12 -22.32
CA LYS A 323 12.25 -14.12 -23.66
C LYS A 323 11.10 -15.10 -23.77
N LYS A 324 10.06 -14.72 -24.51
CA LYS A 324 8.91 -15.58 -24.81
C LYS A 324 9.34 -16.92 -25.43
N THR A 325 10.26 -16.88 -26.39
CA THR A 325 10.76 -18.07 -27.07
C THR A 325 11.45 -19.03 -26.11
N GLY A 326 12.12 -18.52 -25.08
CA GLY A 326 12.77 -19.33 -24.06
C GLY A 326 11.78 -20.10 -23.19
N ILE A 327 10.61 -19.53 -22.89
CA ILE A 327 9.52 -20.29 -22.26
C ILE A 327 8.95 -21.33 -23.23
N VAL A 328 8.59 -20.92 -24.45
CA VAL A 328 7.94 -21.82 -25.41
C VAL A 328 8.81 -23.03 -25.75
N SER A 329 10.13 -22.88 -25.83
CA SER A 329 11.05 -23.99 -26.09
C SER A 329 11.19 -24.97 -24.92
N GLN A 330 10.87 -24.53 -23.69
CA GLN A 330 10.99 -25.36 -22.48
C GLN A 330 9.70 -26.07 -22.11
N LEU A 331 8.55 -25.57 -22.57
CA LEU A 331 7.28 -26.22 -22.30
C LEU A 331 7.19 -27.53 -23.08
N PRO A 332 6.78 -28.63 -22.41
CA PRO A 332 6.58 -29.90 -23.10
C PRO A 332 5.49 -29.74 -24.18
N ALA A 333 5.75 -30.29 -25.36
CA ALA A 333 4.69 -30.53 -26.34
C ALA A 333 3.80 -31.64 -25.77
N ILE A 334 2.54 -31.32 -25.48
CA ILE A 334 1.54 -32.29 -25.03
C ILE A 334 0.85 -32.90 -26.23
#